data_AF-A0AAT9LDE7-F1
#
_entry.id   AF-A0AAT9LDE7-F1
#
_cell.length_a   1.000
_cell.length_b   1.000
_cell.length_c   1.000
_cell.angle_alpha   90.00
_cell.angle_beta   90.00
_cell.angle_gamma   90.00
#
_symmetry.space_group_name_H-M   'P 1'
#
loop_
_entity.id
_entity.type
_entity.pdbx_description
1 polymer ?
#
loop_
_entity_poly.entity_id
_entity_poly.type
_entity_poly.pdbx_seq_one_letter_code
_entity_poly.pdbx_strand_id
1 'polypeptide(L)'
;MAVLIGILRLELGNKDIVLISDSDHKFIARDGSEEPLTKLLAAYGWQFVDRLGSGIFYRRDGQTLYVDARMFTRRYVIYDLEHHP
;
A
#
# COMPACT_ATOMS: atom_id res chain seq x y z
N MET A 1 -2.77 -12.10 -12.94
CA MET A 1 -2.43 -11.09 -13.97
C MET A 1 -2.39 -9.64 -13.45
N ALA A 2 -2.99 -9.32 -12.30
CA ALA A 2 -3.14 -7.94 -11.82
C ALA A 2 -1.84 -7.19 -11.48
N VAL A 3 -0.83 -7.89 -10.94
CA VAL A 3 0.45 -7.29 -10.52
C VAL A 3 1.25 -6.73 -11.70
N LEU A 4 1.25 -7.42 -12.84
CA LEU A 4 1.96 -7.00 -14.08
C LEU A 4 1.41 -5.67 -14.61
N ILE A 5 0.08 -5.49 -14.57
CA ILE A 5 -0.57 -4.24 -14.96
C ILE A 5 -0.21 -3.12 -13.96
N GLY A 6 -0.13 -3.42 -12.67
CA GLY A 6 0.33 -2.49 -11.64
C GLY A 6 1.75 -2.00 -11.90
N ILE A 7 2.69 -2.92 -12.15
CA ILE A 7 4.07 -2.58 -12.50
C ILE A 7 4.12 -1.73 -13.76
N LEU A 8 3.38 -2.10 -14.81
CA LEU A 8 3.33 -1.32 -16.04
C LEU A 8 2.82 0.12 -15.79
N ARG A 9 1.83 0.30 -14.90
CA ARG A 9 1.32 1.62 -14.50
C ARG A 9 2.32 2.42 -13.66
N LEU A 10 3.11 1.76 -12.81
CA LEU A 10 4.22 2.40 -12.08
C LEU A 10 5.35 2.81 -13.02
N GLU A 11 5.61 2.05 -14.08
CA GLU A 11 6.68 2.33 -15.05
C GLU A 11 6.29 3.40 -16.09
N LEU A 12 5.04 3.41 -16.54
CA LEU A 12 4.53 4.41 -17.49
C LEU A 12 4.01 5.68 -16.82
N GLY A 13 3.59 5.59 -15.56
CA GLY A 13 3.09 6.71 -14.77
C GLY A 13 4.13 7.17 -13.77
N ASN A 14 4.26 8.48 -13.57
CA ASN A 14 5.11 9.05 -12.51
C ASN A 14 4.45 8.92 -11.13
N LYS A 15 3.90 7.73 -10.82
CA LYS A 15 3.17 7.39 -9.59
C LYS A 15 4.00 6.43 -8.77
N ASP A 16 4.09 6.67 -7.46
CA ASP A 16 4.90 5.84 -6.56
C ASP A 16 4.15 4.63 -6.00
N ILE A 17 2.81 4.66 -6.03
CA ILE A 17 1.92 3.58 -5.58
C ILE A 17 0.70 3.47 -6.49
N VAL A 18 0.25 2.25 -6.76
CA VAL A 18 -0.95 1.99 -7.57
C VAL A 18 -1.77 0.84 -7.01
N LEU A 19 -3.09 0.92 -7.18
CA LEU A 19 -4.03 -0.16 -6.89
C LEU A 19 -3.88 -1.25 -7.97
N ILE A 20 -3.72 -2.51 -7.54
CA ILE A 20 -3.64 -3.68 -8.41
C ILE A 20 -4.94 -4.50 -8.40
N SER A 21 -5.66 -4.54 -7.28
CA SER A 21 -6.94 -5.26 -7.17
C SER A 21 -7.90 -4.43 -6.34
N ASP A 22 -9.00 -3.98 -6.95
CA ASP A 22 -10.08 -3.25 -6.27
C ASP A 22 -10.81 -4.16 -5.26
N SER A 23 -11.00 -5.43 -5.64
CA SER A 23 -11.70 -6.44 -4.83
C SER A 23 -10.90 -6.97 -3.65
N ASP A 24 -9.56 -6.92 -3.72
CA ASP A 24 -8.70 -7.40 -2.64
C ASP A 24 -7.97 -6.26 -1.90
N HIS A 25 -8.30 -4.99 -2.18
CA HIS A 25 -7.66 -3.82 -1.58
C HIS A 25 -6.12 -3.84 -1.62
N LYS A 26 -5.56 -4.35 -2.72
CA LYS A 26 -4.13 -4.55 -2.88
C LYS A 26 -3.48 -3.41 -3.65
N PHE A 27 -2.37 -2.92 -3.11
CA PHE A 27 -1.55 -1.88 -3.70
C PHE A 27 -0.13 -2.39 -3.97
N ILE A 28 0.54 -1.78 -4.93
CA ILE A 28 1.95 -2.02 -5.21
C ILE A 28 2.71 -0.71 -5.27
N ALA A 29 3.87 -0.68 -4.63
CA ALA A 29 4.81 0.44 -4.66
C ALA A 29 6.18 0.01 -5.16
N ARG A 30 6.92 0.95 -5.78
CA ARG A 30 8.25 0.74 -6.38
C ARG A 30 9.39 0.72 -5.35
N ASP A 31 9.13 1.17 -4.14
CA ASP A 31 10.11 1.27 -3.07
C ASP A 31 9.66 0.41 -1.88
N GLY A 32 10.64 -0.12 -1.13
CA GLY A 32 10.40 -0.71 0.18
C GLY A 32 10.05 0.32 1.24
N SER A 33 10.22 1.61 0.96
CA SER A 33 9.75 2.68 1.84
C SER A 33 8.22 2.70 1.92
N GLU A 34 7.71 2.93 3.12
CA GLU A 34 6.29 3.07 3.40
C GLU A 34 5.74 4.44 3.01
N GLU A 35 6.60 5.38 2.62
CA GLU A 35 6.19 6.75 2.32
C GLU A 35 5.04 6.85 1.29
N PRO A 36 5.06 6.12 0.16
CA PRO A 36 3.99 6.22 -0.83
C PRO A 36 2.65 5.75 -0.26
N LEU A 37 2.65 4.67 0.52
CA LEU A 37 1.45 4.16 1.19
C LEU A 37 0.95 5.13 2.25
N THR A 38 1.84 5.62 3.12
CA THR A 38 1.48 6.55 4.19
C THR A 38 0.95 7.87 3.64
N LYS A 39 1.52 8.40 2.54
CA LYS A 39 0.99 9.60 1.85
C LYS A 39 -0.40 9.34 1.26
N LEU A 40 -0.61 8.18 0.64
CA LEU A 40 -1.92 7.80 0.11
C LEU A 40 -2.96 7.74 1.23
N LEU A 41 -2.66 7.02 2.31
CA LEU A 41 -3.55 6.83 3.45
C LEU A 41 -3.81 8.14 4.22
N ALA A 42 -2.81 9.01 4.35
CA ALA A 42 -2.97 10.34 4.93
C ALA A 42 -3.97 11.21 4.15
N ALA A 43 -4.03 11.08 2.82
CA ALA A 43 -5.04 11.78 2.01
C ALA A 43 -6.48 11.32 2.32
N TYR A 44 -6.65 10.11 2.86
CA TYR A 44 -7.92 9.58 3.35
C TYR A 44 -8.13 9.79 4.86
N GLY A 45 -7.24 10.54 5.53
CA GLY A 45 -7.34 10.86 6.96
C GLY A 45 -6.79 9.78 7.90
N TRP A 46 -6.13 8.74 7.37
CA TRP A 46 -5.46 7.74 8.19
C TRP A 46 -4.11 8.25 8.69
N GLN A 47 -3.82 7.99 9.97
CA GLN A 47 -2.56 8.34 10.60
C GLN A 47 -1.74 7.08 10.88
N PHE A 48 -0.46 7.09 10.51
CA PHE A 48 0.46 6.00 10.87
C PHE A 48 0.56 5.88 12.39
N VAL A 49 0.46 4.65 12.90
CA VAL A 49 0.56 4.35 14.33
C VAL A 49 1.86 3.61 14.63
N ASP A 50 2.04 2.44 14.02
CA ASP A 50 3.18 1.57 14.31
C ASP A 50 3.43 0.55 13.18
N ARG A 51 4.63 -0.04 13.18
CA ARG A 51 5.01 -1.15 12.31
C ARG A 51 5.59 -2.32 13.10
N LEU A 52 4.99 -3.48 12.94
CA LEU A 52 5.42 -4.75 13.52
C LEU A 52 5.73 -5.76 12.41
N GLY A 53 7.00 -5.83 12.01
CA GLY A 53 7.45 -6.76 10.97
C GLY A 53 6.91 -6.40 9.59
N SER A 54 6.05 -7.25 9.02
CA SER A 54 5.31 -6.95 7.78
C SER A 54 4.03 -6.13 8.04
N GLY A 55 3.50 -6.15 9.26
CA GLY A 55 2.26 -5.47 9.60
C GLY A 55 2.45 -3.98 9.87
N ILE A 56 1.64 -3.14 9.23
CA ILE A 56 1.60 -1.69 9.44
C ILE A 56 0.21 -1.32 9.95
N PHE A 57 0.15 -0.51 10.99
CA PHE A 57 -1.09 -0.08 11.63
C PHE A 57 -1.32 1.40 11.39
N TYR A 58 -2.53 1.74 10.93
CA TYR A 58 -3.01 3.10 10.79
C TYR A 58 -4.27 3.33 11.62
N ARG A 59 -4.55 4.57 12.02
CA ARG A 59 -5.74 4.94 12.80
C ARG A 59 -6.47 6.14 12.20
N ARG A 60 -7.80 6.07 12.21
CA ARG A 60 -8.72 7.16 11.83
C ARG A 60 -9.99 7.02 12.66
N ASP A 61 -10.42 8.08 13.35
CA ASP A 61 -11.70 8.13 14.09
C ASP A 61 -11.96 6.91 15.02
N GLY A 62 -10.93 6.45 15.70
CA GLY A 62 -11.01 5.27 16.59
C GLY A 62 -10.98 3.91 15.89
N GLN A 63 -11.02 3.88 14.56
CA GLN A 63 -10.81 2.68 13.75
C GLN A 63 -9.31 2.43 13.52
N THR A 64 -8.93 1.16 13.42
CA THR A 64 -7.57 0.75 13.09
C THR A 64 -7.58 0.00 11.77
N LEU A 65 -6.70 0.39 10.85
CA LEU A 65 -6.48 -0.29 9.58
C LEU A 65 -5.18 -1.07 9.68
N TYR A 66 -5.27 -2.39 9.50
CA TYR A 66 -4.12 -3.25 9.33
C TYR A 66 -3.73 -3.36 7.86
N VAL A 67 -2.42 -3.27 7.60
CA VAL A 67 -1.83 -3.44 6.27
C VAL A 67 -0.71 -4.46 6.35
N ASP A 68 -0.80 -5.55 5.58
CA ASP A 68 0.31 -6.48 5.43
C ASP A 68 1.22 -6.05 4.26
N ALA A 69 2.49 -5.79 4.57
CA ALA A 69 3.50 -5.41 3.59
C ALA A 69 4.36 -6.63 3.22
N ARG A 70 4.21 -7.10 1.97
CA ARG A 70 4.95 -8.23 1.43
C ARG A 70 5.85 -7.82 0.27
N MET A 71 7.15 -8.11 0.40
CA MET A 71 8.09 -7.92 -0.71
C MET A 71 7.75 -8.87 -1.86
N PHE A 72 7.52 -8.31 -3.05
CA PHE A 72 7.25 -9.07 -4.27
C PHE A 72 8.54 -9.30 -5.07
N THR A 73 9.32 -8.23 -5.28
CA THR A 73 10.70 -8.32 -5.77
C THR A 73 11.56 -7.33 -5.01
N ARG A 74 12.88 -7.31 -5.27
CA ARG A 74 13.78 -6.29 -4.69
C ARG A 74 13.38 -4.84 -5.01
N ARG A 75 12.50 -4.62 -5.98
CA ARG A 75 12.03 -3.30 -6.42
C ARG A 75 10.54 -3.07 -6.20
N TYR A 76 9.82 -4.02 -5.60
CA TYR A 76 8.37 -3.90 -5.48
C TYR A 76 7.88 -4.50 -4.17
N VAL A 77 7.06 -3.73 -3.45
CA VAL A 77 6.33 -4.18 -2.27
C VAL A 77 4.84 -4.14 -2.57
N ILE A 78 4.15 -5.21 -2.17
CA ILE A 78 2.70 -5.31 -2.22
C ILE A 78 2.18 -5.00 -0.82
N TYR A 79 1.16 -4.16 -0.75
CA TYR A 79 0.42 -3.87 0.47
C TYR A 79 -0.98 -4.46 0.34
N ASP A 80 -1.37 -5.26 1.33
CA ASP A 80 -2.69 -5.87 1.45
C ASP A 80 -3.44 -5.18 2.59
N LEU A 81 -4.45 -4.38 2.26
CA LEU A 81 -5.24 -3.68 3.26
C LEU A 81 -6.40 -4.57 3.70
N GLU A 82 -6.63 -4.66 5.00
CA GLU A 82 -7.75 -5.43 5.54
C GLU A 82 -9.12 -4.92 5.02
N HIS A 83 -9.23 -3.60 4.80
CA HIS A 83 -10.44 -2.94 4.33
C HIS A 83 -10.09 -1.73 3.43
N HIS A 84 -11.06 -1.26 2.63
CA HIS A 84 -10.88 -0.08 1.80
C HIS A 84 -10.48 1.16 2.63
N PRO A 85 -9.51 1.97 2.16
CA PRO A 85 -9.08 3.20 2.84
C PRO A 85 -10.18 4.28 2.91
#